data_AF-A0A1Y1UJB3-F1
#
_entry.id   AF-A0A1Y1UJB3-F1
#
_cell.length_a   1.000
_cell.length_b   1.000
_cell.length_c   1.000
_cell.angle_alpha   90.00
_cell.angle_beta   90.00
_cell.angle_gamma   90.00
#
_symmetry.space_group_name_H-M   'P 1'
#
loop_
_entity.id
_entity.type
_entity.pdbx_description
1 polymer ?
#
loop_
_entity_poly.entity_id
_entity_poly.type
_entity_poly.pdbx_seq_one_letter_code
_entity_poly.pdbx_strand_id
1 'polypeptide(L)'
;MERGDGQHDNLLAFQAFLDSSPEAREPVVEITAFRRLCAKGIPDHPKHLRPLAYSLLLEILPANKREWRSQLRRRRREYHELVQRYMTELEAMDLVTIITLGSEGQTATLDCCRSRTAHTEVHVSQGSYNRFECITTQTIFIRRVRNG
;
A
#
# COMPACT_ATOMS: atom_id res chain seq x y z
N MET A 1 -34.34 10.65 -21.82
CA MET A 1 -33.24 10.73 -20.84
C MET A 1 -33.54 9.76 -19.71
N GLU A 2 -33.23 8.47 -19.89
CA GLU A 2 -33.40 7.43 -18.85
C GLU A 2 -32.04 6.76 -18.64
N ARG A 3 -31.24 7.26 -17.70
CA ARG A 3 -29.87 6.78 -17.47
C ARG A 3 -29.45 6.85 -16.01
N GLY A 4 -30.41 6.77 -15.08
CA GLY A 4 -30.16 7.02 -13.64
C GLY A 4 -30.51 5.86 -12.71
N ASP A 5 -31.58 5.16 -13.03
CA ASP A 5 -32.15 4.01 -12.35
C ASP A 5 -31.22 2.78 -12.38
N GLY A 6 -30.77 2.35 -13.56
CA GLY A 6 -29.94 1.14 -13.67
C GLY A 6 -28.56 1.24 -12.99
N GLN A 7 -28.00 2.44 -12.87
CA GLN A 7 -26.72 2.68 -12.18
C GLN A 7 -26.88 2.54 -10.66
N HIS A 8 -28.00 3.01 -10.12
CA HIS A 8 -28.32 2.93 -8.70
C HIS A 8 -28.55 1.48 -8.27
N ASP A 9 -29.32 0.72 -9.05
CA ASP A 9 -29.57 -0.69 -8.78
C ASP A 9 -28.28 -1.52 -8.83
N ASN A 10 -27.38 -1.22 -9.77
CA ASN A 10 -26.07 -1.84 -9.84
C ASN A 10 -25.23 -1.54 -8.59
N LEU A 11 -25.22 -0.28 -8.14
CA LEU A 11 -24.51 0.12 -6.92
C LEU A 11 -25.03 -0.62 -5.69
N LEU A 12 -26.35 -0.71 -5.52
CA LEU A 12 -26.98 -1.45 -4.42
C LEU A 12 -26.61 -2.93 -4.46
N ALA A 13 -26.64 -3.55 -5.65
CA ALA A 13 -26.21 -4.94 -5.82
C ALA A 13 -24.76 -5.13 -5.41
N PHE A 14 -23.85 -4.24 -5.80
CA PHE A 14 -22.44 -4.28 -5.39
C PHE A 14 -22.26 -4.13 -3.89
N GLN A 15 -22.99 -3.21 -3.25
CA GLN A 15 -22.92 -3.01 -1.80
C GLN A 15 -23.40 -4.25 -1.05
N ALA A 16 -24.52 -4.83 -1.45
CA ALA A 16 -25.02 -6.08 -0.85
C ALA A 16 -24.03 -7.24 -1.05
N PHE A 17 -23.42 -7.34 -2.24
CA PHE A 17 -22.49 -8.41 -2.56
C PHE A 17 -21.16 -8.30 -1.79
N LEU A 18 -20.66 -7.08 -1.62
CA LEU A 18 -19.39 -6.77 -0.98
C LEU A 18 -19.49 -6.43 0.51
N ASP A 19 -20.70 -6.46 1.08
CA ASP A 19 -20.88 -6.23 2.51
C ASP A 19 -20.12 -7.27 3.32
N SER A 20 -19.13 -6.78 4.06
CA SER A 20 -18.23 -7.55 4.93
C SER A 20 -18.60 -7.42 6.41
N SER A 21 -19.76 -6.82 6.71
CA SER A 21 -20.30 -6.71 8.06
C SER A 21 -20.45 -8.10 8.69
N PRO A 22 -20.25 -8.26 10.00
CA PRO A 22 -20.51 -9.52 10.71
C PRO A 22 -21.96 -10.00 10.59
N GLU A 23 -22.89 -9.10 10.26
CA GLU A 23 -24.32 -9.36 10.08
C GLU A 23 -24.70 -9.81 8.66
N ALA A 24 -23.72 -9.85 7.74
CA ALA A 24 -23.97 -10.22 6.36
C ALA A 24 -24.51 -11.67 6.28
N ARG A 25 -25.66 -11.82 5.61
CA ARG A 25 -26.32 -13.12 5.38
C ARG A 25 -25.44 -14.14 4.68
N GLU A 26 -24.55 -13.66 3.80
CA GLU A 26 -23.71 -14.50 2.94
C GLU A 26 -22.22 -14.21 3.19
N PRO A 27 -21.50 -15.12 3.88
CA PRO A 27 -20.09 -14.94 4.19
C PRO A 27 -19.16 -15.29 3.02
N VAL A 28 -19.68 -15.92 1.96
CA VAL A 28 -18.93 -16.35 0.78
C VAL A 28 -19.46 -15.60 -0.44
N VAL A 29 -18.52 -15.09 -1.24
CA VAL A 29 -18.78 -14.34 -2.47
C VAL A 29 -18.82 -15.29 -3.67
N GLU A 30 -19.97 -15.38 -4.34
CA GLU A 30 -20.13 -16.13 -5.58
C GLU A 30 -19.42 -15.44 -6.76
N ILE A 31 -18.17 -15.81 -7.03
CA ILE A 31 -17.31 -15.16 -8.03
C ILE A 31 -17.94 -15.16 -9.44
N THR A 32 -18.69 -16.21 -9.80
CA THR A 32 -19.35 -16.31 -11.11
C THR A 32 -20.44 -15.25 -11.28
N ALA A 33 -21.29 -15.08 -10.26
CA ALA A 33 -22.30 -14.03 -10.21
C ALA A 33 -21.65 -12.64 -10.16
N PHE A 34 -20.56 -12.50 -9.41
CA PHE A 34 -19.80 -11.26 -9.32
C PHE A 34 -19.25 -10.82 -10.68
N ARG A 35 -18.65 -11.73 -11.45
CA ARG A 35 -18.13 -11.44 -12.79
C ARG A 35 -19.22 -10.95 -13.74
N ARG A 36 -20.43 -11.52 -13.66
CA ARG A 36 -21.60 -11.07 -14.44
C ARG A 36 -22.04 -9.67 -14.02
N LEU A 37 -21.97 -9.34 -12.73
CA LEU A 37 -22.25 -7.99 -12.23
C LEU A 37 -21.20 -7.00 -12.73
N CYS A 38 -19.92 -7.34 -12.65
CA CYS A 38 -18.81 -6.52 -13.15
C CYS A 38 -18.87 -6.29 -14.67
N ALA A 39 -19.43 -7.22 -15.45
CA ALA A 39 -19.61 -7.06 -16.90
C ALA A 39 -20.56 -5.90 -17.27
N LYS A 40 -21.49 -5.53 -16.37
CA LYS A 40 -22.35 -4.35 -16.53
C LYS A 40 -21.64 -3.03 -16.24
N GLY A 41 -20.45 -3.10 -15.65
CA GLY A 41 -19.65 -1.94 -15.24
C GLY A 41 -19.50 -1.87 -13.72
N ILE A 42 -18.30 -1.51 -13.27
CA ILE A 42 -17.97 -1.31 -11.86
C ILE A 42 -18.15 0.18 -11.53
N PRO A 43 -19.05 0.55 -10.61
CA PRO A 43 -19.31 1.94 -10.26
C PRO A 43 -18.04 2.64 -9.73
N ASP A 44 -17.83 3.90 -10.14
CA ASP A 44 -16.72 4.74 -9.68
C ASP A 44 -16.84 5.14 -8.20
N HIS A 45 -18.08 5.33 -7.76
CA HIS A 45 -18.42 5.78 -6.42
C HIS A 45 -19.17 4.68 -5.67
N PRO A 46 -18.78 4.38 -4.42
CA PRO A 46 -17.70 4.98 -3.65
C PRO A 46 -16.29 4.47 -4.07
N LYS A 47 -15.25 5.31 -3.90
CA LYS A 47 -13.89 5.09 -4.44
C LYS A 47 -13.20 3.77 -3.99
N HIS A 48 -13.62 3.20 -2.87
CA HIS A 48 -13.06 1.96 -2.33
C HIS A 48 -13.61 0.69 -3.00
N LEU A 49 -14.74 0.81 -3.70
CA LEU A 49 -15.46 -0.33 -4.25
C LEU A 49 -14.75 -0.92 -5.47
N ARG A 50 -14.20 -0.07 -6.34
CA ARG A 50 -13.45 -0.53 -7.52
C ARG A 50 -12.15 -1.28 -7.16
N PRO A 51 -11.27 -0.77 -6.26
CA PRO A 51 -10.14 -1.55 -5.78
C PRO A 51 -10.54 -2.89 -5.16
N LEU A 52 -11.63 -2.91 -4.39
CA LEU A 52 -12.13 -4.15 -3.76
C LEU A 52 -12.62 -5.16 -4.82
N ALA A 53 -13.37 -4.69 -5.81
CA ALA A 53 -13.85 -5.51 -6.91
C ALA A 53 -12.70 -6.11 -7.73
N TYR A 54 -11.69 -5.31 -8.08
CA TYR A 54 -10.51 -5.82 -8.77
C TYR A 54 -9.72 -6.80 -7.90
N SER A 55 -9.62 -6.56 -6.59
CA SER A 55 -8.92 -7.47 -5.68
C SER A 55 -9.57 -8.86 -5.63
N LEU A 56 -10.90 -8.94 -5.79
CA LEU A 56 -11.63 -10.21 -5.88
C LEU A 56 -11.50 -10.84 -7.27
N LEU A 57 -11.58 -10.05 -8.33
CA LEU A 57 -11.45 -10.55 -9.71
C LEU A 57 -10.06 -11.12 -9.99
N LEU A 58 -9.03 -10.52 -9.41
CA LEU A 58 -7.63 -10.95 -9.50
C LEU A 58 -7.26 -12.01 -8.46
N GLU A 59 -8.23 -12.50 -7.68
CA GLU A 59 -8.03 -13.55 -6.67
C GLU A 59 -6.96 -13.20 -5.61
N ILE A 60 -6.72 -11.90 -5.41
CA ILE A 60 -5.87 -11.38 -4.32
C ILE A 60 -6.60 -11.58 -2.98
N LEU A 61 -7.92 -11.45 -3.00
CA LEU A 61 -8.81 -11.74 -1.87
C LEU A 61 -9.51 -13.09 -2.07
N PRO A 62 -9.65 -13.90 -1.02
CA PRO A 62 -10.42 -15.13 -1.09
C PRO A 62 -11.92 -14.84 -1.23
N ALA A 63 -12.71 -15.82 -1.67
CA ALA A 63 -14.17 -15.70 -1.70
C ALA A 63 -14.79 -15.55 -0.30
N ASN A 64 -14.10 -16.02 0.75
CA ASN A 64 -14.56 -15.86 2.14
C ASN A 64 -14.28 -14.44 2.66
N LYS A 65 -15.35 -13.68 2.92
CA LYS A 65 -15.29 -12.29 3.38
C LYS A 65 -14.60 -12.13 4.73
N ARG A 66 -14.72 -13.12 5.62
CA ARG A 66 -14.14 -13.09 6.98
C ARG A 66 -12.62 -13.03 6.94
N GLU A 67 -12.02 -13.59 5.89
CA GLU A 67 -10.57 -13.67 5.71
C GLU A 67 -9.98 -12.46 4.98
N TRP A 68 -10.80 -11.55 4.45
CA TRP A 68 -10.29 -10.42 3.67
C TRP A 68 -9.31 -9.57 4.46
N ARG A 69 -9.65 -9.26 5.72
CA ARG A 69 -8.79 -8.44 6.57
C ARG A 69 -7.49 -9.15 6.94
N SER A 70 -7.53 -10.46 7.22
CA SER A 70 -6.31 -11.22 7.56
C SER A 70 -5.41 -11.39 6.34
N GLN A 71 -5.98 -11.73 5.19
CA GLN A 71 -5.25 -11.89 3.94
C GLN A 71 -4.61 -10.59 3.47
N LEU A 72 -5.33 -9.45 3.51
CA LEU A 72 -4.74 -8.15 3.15
C LEU A 72 -3.57 -7.77 4.06
N ARG A 73 -3.68 -8.04 5.36
CA ARG A 73 -2.56 -7.81 6.29
C ARG A 73 -1.38 -8.73 5.97
N ARG A 74 -1.64 -9.99 5.68
CA ARG A 74 -0.62 -10.97 5.31
C ARG A 74 0.09 -10.57 4.01
N ARG A 75 -0.65 -10.27 2.93
CA ARG A 75 -0.08 -9.84 1.66
C ARG A 75 0.77 -8.57 1.77
N ARG A 76 0.33 -7.59 2.57
CA ARG A 76 1.14 -6.39 2.84
C ARG A 76 2.43 -6.71 3.59
N ARG A 77 2.37 -7.60 4.57
CA ARG A 77 3.57 -8.05 5.30
C ARG A 77 4.54 -8.77 4.36
N GLU A 78 4.05 -9.73 3.58
CA GLU A 78 4.86 -10.48 2.60
C GLU A 78 5.54 -9.52 1.60
N TYR A 79 4.82 -8.49 1.12
CA TYR A 79 5.40 -7.46 0.26
C TYR A 79 6.54 -6.70 0.95
N HIS A 80 6.34 -6.25 2.20
CA HIS A 80 7.38 -5.51 2.92
C HIS A 80 8.59 -6.38 3.25
N GLU A 81 8.39 -7.64 3.65
CA GLU A 81 9.47 -8.61 3.87
C GLU A 81 10.28 -8.85 2.58
N LEU A 82 9.58 -8.99 1.46
CA LEU A 82 10.20 -9.16 0.14
C LEU A 82 11.06 -7.95 -0.22
N VAL A 83 10.51 -6.74 -0.10
CA VAL A 83 11.24 -5.49 -0.39
C VAL A 83 12.44 -5.34 0.52
N GLN A 84 12.30 -5.60 1.82
CA GLN A 84 13.42 -5.51 2.77
C GLN A 84 14.54 -6.47 2.38
N ARG A 85 14.20 -7.74 2.08
CA ARG A 85 15.20 -8.72 1.66
C ARG A 85 15.93 -8.30 0.39
N TYR A 86 15.20 -7.87 -0.64
CA TYR A 86 15.83 -7.42 -1.88
C TYR A 86 16.72 -6.21 -1.69
N MET A 87 16.31 -5.23 -0.88
CA MET A 87 17.13 -4.06 -0.61
C MET A 87 18.43 -4.44 0.14
N THR A 88 18.33 -5.32 1.14
CA THR A 88 19.52 -5.83 1.85
C THR A 88 20.46 -6.62 0.93
N GLU A 89 19.92 -7.43 0.02
CA GLU A 89 20.73 -8.17 -0.96
C GLU A 89 21.45 -7.22 -1.92
N LEU A 90 20.76 -6.19 -2.42
CA LEU A 90 21.36 -5.18 -3.31
C LEU A 90 22.48 -4.40 -2.59
N GLU A 91 22.25 -3.94 -1.36
CA GLU A 91 23.27 -3.27 -0.55
C GLU A 91 24.48 -4.19 -0.28
N ALA A 92 24.26 -5.48 -0.06
CA ALA A 92 25.34 -6.44 0.11
C ALA A 92 26.13 -6.68 -1.20
N MET A 93 25.47 -6.69 -2.36
CA MET A 93 26.13 -6.82 -3.67
C MET A 93 27.02 -5.61 -4.00
N ASP A 94 26.59 -4.40 -3.62
CA ASP A 94 27.38 -3.19 -3.80
C ASP A 94 28.68 -3.24 -2.98
N LEU A 95 28.65 -3.84 -1.78
CA LEU A 95 29.85 -4.03 -0.95
C LEU A 95 30.81 -5.10 -1.51
N VAL A 96 30.30 -6.20 -2.08
CA VAL A 96 31.14 -7.25 -2.68
C VAL A 96 31.91 -6.72 -3.88
N THR A 97 31.28 -5.88 -4.71
CA THR A 97 31.93 -5.27 -5.88
C THR A 97 33.10 -4.37 -5.47
N ILE A 98 32.94 -3.58 -4.39
CA ILE A 98 34.02 -2.75 -3.82
C ILE A 98 35.18 -3.63 -3.32
N ILE A 99 34.91 -4.74 -2.64
CA ILE A 99 35.95 -5.63 -2.11
C ILE A 99 36.71 -6.33 -3.25
N THR A 100 36.03 -6.73 -4.33
CA THR A 100 36.70 -7.36 -5.49
C THR A 100 37.55 -6.38 -6.30
N LEU A 101 37.19 -5.09 -6.34
CA LEU A 101 38.01 -4.05 -6.97
C LEU A 101 39.10 -3.51 -6.04
N GLY A 102 39.08 -3.86 -4.75
CA GLY A 102 40.06 -3.42 -3.75
C GLY A 102 41.42 -4.12 -3.81
N SER A 103 41.64 -5.06 -4.74
CA SER A 103 42.95 -5.71 -4.94
C SER A 103 43.79 -5.13 -6.09
N GLU A 104 43.23 -4.23 -6.89
CA GLU A 104 44.00 -3.45 -7.86
C GLU A 104 43.98 -1.99 -7.42
N GLY A 105 45.06 -1.59 -6.74
CA GLY A 105 45.26 -0.22 -6.33
C GLY A 105 45.25 0.71 -7.55
N GLN A 106 44.24 1.57 -7.63
CA GLN A 106 44.31 2.81 -8.39
C GLN A 106 43.34 3.83 -7.78
N THR A 107 43.94 4.88 -7.23
CA THR A 107 43.28 6.10 -6.78
C THR A 107 42.65 6.79 -7.99
N ALA A 108 41.34 6.65 -8.17
CA ALA A 108 40.55 7.53 -9.02
C ALA A 108 39.78 8.50 -8.13
N THR A 109 40.33 9.71 -7.98
CA THR A 109 39.59 10.89 -7.51
C THR A 109 38.45 11.16 -8.49
N LEU A 110 37.22 10.84 -8.11
CA LEU A 110 36.02 11.34 -8.77
C LEU A 110 35.55 12.60 -8.02
N ASP A 111 36.14 13.71 -8.43
CA ASP A 111 35.52 15.02 -8.32
C ASP A 111 34.38 15.07 -9.36
N CYS A 112 33.13 14.98 -8.91
CA CYS A 112 32.00 15.45 -9.72
C CYS A 112 30.82 15.84 -8.82
N CYS A 113 30.56 17.14 -8.76
CA CYS A 113 29.30 17.77 -8.37
C CYS A 113 28.91 17.76 -6.88
N ARG A 114 29.75 18.38 -6.03
CA ARG A 114 29.30 18.91 -4.72
C ARG A 114 28.67 20.30 -4.88
N SER A 115 27.44 20.33 -5.41
CA SER A 115 26.56 21.50 -5.29
C SER A 115 25.37 21.20 -4.38
N ARG A 116 25.60 21.46 -3.08
CA ARG A 116 24.69 22.18 -2.20
C ARG A 116 23.30 21.54 -1.98
N THR A 117 23.16 20.80 -0.88
CA THR A 117 21.94 20.79 -0.08
C THR A 117 22.30 20.58 1.39
N ALA A 118 21.60 21.34 2.23
CA ALA A 118 21.95 21.65 3.61
C ALA A 118 21.91 20.43 4.55
N HIS A 119 22.76 20.48 5.57
CA HIS A 119 22.70 19.61 6.75
C HIS A 119 21.28 19.55 7.32
N THR A 120 20.79 18.35 7.56
CA THR A 120 19.86 18.09 8.66
C THR A 120 20.27 16.77 9.28
N GLU A 121 20.92 16.86 10.44
CA GLU A 121 21.24 15.72 11.28
C GLU A 121 19.94 15.09 11.77
N VAL A 122 19.67 13.86 11.33
CA VAL A 122 18.59 13.04 11.91
C VAL A 122 19.23 12.19 13.00
N HIS A 123 19.11 12.66 14.23
CA HIS A 123 19.34 11.85 15.43
C HIS A 123 18.27 10.76 15.48
N VAL A 124 18.66 9.51 15.20
CA VAL A 124 17.81 8.33 15.39
C VAL A 124 17.84 7.96 16.88
N SER A 125 16.88 8.51 17.63
CA SER A 125 16.58 8.02 18.97
C SER A 125 15.70 6.78 18.86
N GLN A 126 16.20 5.66 19.35
CA GLN A 126 15.48 4.41 19.55
C GLN A 126 14.20 4.66 20.38
N GLY A 127 13.04 4.30 19.83
CA GLY A 127 11.78 4.51 20.51
C GLY A 127 10.59 3.87 19.79
N SER A 128 10.25 2.66 20.24
CA SER A 128 8.91 2.08 20.33
C SER A 128 7.96 2.18 19.12
N TYR A 129 7.66 1.01 18.55
CA TYR A 129 6.48 0.72 17.74
C TYR A 129 5.25 1.48 18.24
N ASN A 130 4.70 2.39 17.43
CA ASN A 130 3.26 2.67 17.39
C ASN A 130 2.88 3.48 16.15
N ARG A 131 1.98 2.89 15.35
CA ARG A 131 0.84 3.53 14.68
C ARG A 131 1.15 4.81 13.88
N PHE A 132 1.31 4.67 12.56
CA PHE A 132 1.18 5.81 11.64
C PHE A 132 -0.08 5.65 10.79
N GLU A 133 -1.09 6.44 11.17
CA GLU A 133 -2.20 6.85 10.32
C GLU A 133 -1.63 7.74 9.21
N CYS A 134 -1.82 7.34 7.95
CA CYS A 134 -1.52 8.18 6.81
C CYS A 134 -2.73 9.09 6.56
N ILE A 135 -2.75 10.26 7.18
CA ILE A 135 -3.67 11.33 6.79
C ILE A 135 -2.82 12.52 6.33
N THR A 136 -2.78 12.67 5.01
CA THR A 136 -2.46 13.89 4.27
C THR A 136 -3.10 15.12 4.94
N THR A 137 -2.35 16.23 5.11
CA THR A 137 -2.73 17.63 4.78
C THR A 137 -1.88 18.64 5.59
N GLN A 138 -1.09 19.43 4.86
CA GLN A 138 -0.67 20.83 5.07
C GLN A 138 -0.45 21.41 6.48
N THR A 139 0.74 22.01 6.63
CA THR A 139 1.07 23.18 7.48
C THR A 139 1.09 22.95 9.00
N ILE A 140 2.28 22.68 9.55
CA ILE A 140 2.52 22.74 11.00
C ILE A 140 3.24 24.05 11.34
N PHE A 141 2.52 24.93 12.02
CA PHE A 141 3.01 26.12 12.69
C PHE A 141 3.53 25.68 14.07
N ILE A 142 4.86 25.66 14.29
CA ILE A 142 5.43 25.28 15.59
C ILE A 142 5.38 26.50 16.52
N ARG A 143 4.40 26.51 17.43
CA ARG A 143 4.34 27.45 18.56
C ARG A 143 5.25 26.93 19.68
N ARG A 144 6.28 27.71 20.03
CA ARG A 144 7.24 27.42 21.10
C ARG A 144 6.55 27.48 22.47
N VAL A 145 6.46 26.36 23.18
CA VAL A 145 6.10 26.33 24.60
C VAL A 145 7.34 26.73 25.41
N ARG A 146 7.27 27.86 26.10
CA ARG A 146 8.23 28.24 27.16
C ARG A 146 7.75 27.57 28.45
N ASN A 147 8.53 26.64 28.97
CA ASN A 147 8.39 26.21 30.36
C ASN A 147 9.12 27.23 31.23
N GLY A 148 8.38 27.85 32.14
CA GLY A 148 8.86 28.69 33.24
C GLY A 148 7.90 28.50 34.40
#